data_AF-A0A1J5WER1-F1
#
_entry.id   AF-A0A1J5WER1-F1
#
_cell.length_a   1.000
_cell.length_b   1.000
_cell.length_c   1.000
_cell.angle_alpha   90.00
_cell.angle_beta   90.00
_cell.angle_gamma   90.00
#
_symmetry.space_group_name_H-M   'P 1'
#
loop_
_entity.id
_entity.type
_entity.pdbx_description
1 polymer ?
#
loop_
_entity_poly.entity_id
_entity_poly.type
_entity_poly.pdbx_seq_one_letter_code
_entity_poly.pdbx_strand_id
1 'polypeptide(L)'
;MNPKSEPFFKLIERVHGGETTTPRKIKGLVLNRNSFFGFLEEARRIPQRKIHVEELAVTQNGKDTGPETETRIVVSKKIGIKGNPRVLLFIELGPEISHLNIDEIQRQCLSPEIVIPRI
;
A
#
# COMPACT_ATOMS: atom_id res chain seq x y z
N MET A 1 19.18 16.33 -0.39
CA MET A 1 18.13 15.38 -0.83
C MET A 1 18.44 14.00 -0.26
N ASN A 2 17.44 13.30 0.28
CA ASN A 2 17.64 11.95 0.83
C ASN A 2 17.65 10.96 -0.34
N PRO A 3 18.76 10.26 -0.64
CA PRO A 3 18.89 9.46 -1.87
C PRO A 3 17.87 8.32 -2.01
N LYS A 4 17.20 7.93 -0.92
CA LYS A 4 16.13 6.93 -0.92
C LYS A 4 14.78 7.45 -1.44
N SER A 5 14.53 8.76 -1.43
CA SER A 5 13.24 9.32 -1.86
C SER A 5 13.17 9.65 -3.35
N GLU A 6 14.31 9.86 -3.98
CA GLU A 6 14.43 10.10 -5.42
C GLU A 6 13.76 9.04 -6.32
N PRO A 7 13.89 7.71 -6.08
CA PRO A 7 13.18 6.71 -6.86
C PRO A 7 11.66 6.74 -6.63
N PHE A 8 11.19 7.12 -5.44
CA PHE A 8 9.75 7.24 -5.15
C PHE A 8 9.14 8.44 -5.88
N PHE A 9 9.82 9.58 -5.86
CA PHE A 9 9.38 10.78 -6.60
C PHE A 9 9.30 10.53 -8.10
N LYS A 10 10.29 9.87 -8.70
CA LYS A 10 10.26 9.52 -10.13
C LYS A 10 9.10 8.57 -10.46
N LEU A 11 8.73 7.67 -9.55
CA LEU A 11 7.57 6.78 -9.76
C LEU A 11 6.26 7.55 -9.71
N ILE A 12 6.14 8.46 -8.74
CA ILE A 12 4.97 9.32 -8.54
C ILE A 12 4.80 10.32 -9.70
N GLU A 13 5.89 10.96 -10.14
CA GLU A 13 5.94 11.83 -11.31
C GLU A 13 5.57 11.09 -12.59
N ARG A 14 5.97 9.82 -12.76
CA ARG A 14 5.53 9.03 -13.94
C ARG A 14 4.02 8.77 -13.96
N VAL A 15 3.36 8.73 -12.81
CA VAL A 15 1.91 8.55 -12.71
C VAL A 15 1.16 9.86 -12.95
N HIS A 16 1.71 11.00 -12.50
CA HIS A 16 1.01 12.28 -12.47
C HIS A 16 1.54 13.35 -13.44
N GLY A 17 2.77 13.22 -13.94
CA GLY A 17 3.52 14.23 -14.69
C GLY A 17 3.65 13.96 -16.19
N GLY A 18 2.85 13.06 -16.76
CA GLY A 18 2.81 12.84 -18.21
C GLY A 18 1.73 13.69 -18.89
N GLU A 19 2.14 14.66 -19.72
CA GLU A 19 1.27 15.52 -20.53
C GLU A 19 0.18 14.76 -21.31
N THR A 20 -1.06 15.23 -21.20
CA THR A 20 -2.20 15.03 -22.12
C THR A 20 -2.81 13.64 -22.33
N THR A 21 -2.36 12.59 -21.64
CA THR A 21 -3.00 11.26 -21.77
C THR A 21 -3.25 10.63 -20.41
N THR A 22 -4.30 9.81 -20.33
CA THR A 22 -4.82 9.09 -19.17
C THR A 22 -3.70 8.62 -18.24
N PRO A 23 -3.78 8.82 -16.91
CA PRO A 23 -2.72 8.46 -15.96
C PRO A 23 -2.20 7.06 -16.27
N ARG A 24 -0.90 6.92 -16.56
CA ARG A 24 -0.31 5.62 -16.88
C ARG A 24 -0.43 4.72 -15.65
N LYS A 25 -1.34 3.75 -15.73
CA LYS A 25 -1.58 2.75 -14.68
C LYS A 25 -0.27 2.00 -14.40
N ILE A 26 0.20 2.01 -13.15
CA ILE A 26 1.38 1.24 -12.75
C ILE A 26 1.03 -0.24 -12.84
N LYS A 27 1.75 -1.02 -13.64
CA LYS A 27 1.54 -2.47 -13.71
C LYS A 27 1.90 -3.18 -12.40
N GLY A 28 3.03 -2.85 -11.81
CA GLY A 28 3.47 -3.49 -10.57
C GLY A 28 4.21 -2.53 -9.65
N LEU A 29 3.88 -2.56 -8.37
CA LEU A 29 4.56 -1.82 -7.30
C LEU A 29 5.00 -2.80 -6.21
N VAL A 30 6.32 -2.86 -5.96
CA VAL A 30 6.91 -3.68 -4.90
C VAL A 30 7.55 -2.78 -3.86
N LEU A 31 7.05 -2.83 -2.64
CA LEU A 31 7.53 -2.04 -1.50
C LEU A 31 8.09 -3.02 -0.45
N ASN A 32 9.39 -2.91 -0.15
CA ASN A 32 10.11 -3.85 0.71
C ASN A 32 10.75 -3.12 1.90
N ARG A 33 11.20 -3.88 2.92
CA ARG A 33 12.00 -3.39 4.05
C ARG A 33 11.44 -2.11 4.69
N ASN A 34 10.16 -2.11 5.03
CA ASN A 34 9.49 -1.01 5.74
C ASN A 34 9.31 0.27 4.91
N SER A 35 9.45 0.21 3.59
CA SER A 35 9.33 1.38 2.73
C SER A 35 7.90 1.81 2.46
N PHE A 36 6.88 1.05 2.89
CA PHE A 36 5.48 1.34 2.55
C PHE A 36 5.00 2.66 3.16
N PHE A 37 5.21 2.85 4.47
CA PHE A 37 4.80 4.08 5.14
C PHE A 37 5.60 5.30 4.69
N GLY A 38 6.91 5.14 4.45
CA GLY A 38 7.71 6.20 3.84
C GLY A 38 7.21 6.57 2.44
N PHE A 39 6.81 5.58 1.64
CA PHE A 39 6.21 5.83 0.33
C PHE A 39 4.89 6.62 0.43
N LEU A 40 4.02 6.28 1.39
CA LEU A 40 2.76 7.00 1.60
C LEU A 40 2.97 8.46 2.05
N GLU A 41 3.96 8.73 2.89
CA GLU A 41 4.32 10.10 3.27
C GLU A 41 4.77 10.93 2.07
N GLU A 42 5.58 10.35 1.18
CA GLU A 42 6.00 11.07 -0.02
C GLU A 42 4.84 11.22 -1.02
N ALA A 43 4.00 10.20 -1.13
CA ALA A 43 2.79 10.24 -1.95
C ALA A 43 1.75 11.27 -1.45
N ARG A 44 1.78 11.66 -0.16
CA ARG A 44 0.96 12.76 0.38
C ARG A 44 1.12 14.07 -0.39
N ARG A 45 2.27 14.26 -1.05
CA ARG A 45 2.57 15.47 -1.82
C ARG A 45 1.83 15.54 -3.17
N ILE A 46 1.23 14.45 -3.63
CA ILE A 46 0.42 14.47 -4.86
C ILE A 46 -0.95 15.11 -4.60
N PRO A 47 -1.47 15.95 -5.51
CA PRO A 47 -2.78 16.59 -5.32
C PRO A 47 -3.93 15.59 -5.12
N GLN A 48 -3.90 14.48 -5.84
CA GLN A 48 -4.97 13.48 -5.85
C GLN A 48 -4.95 12.55 -4.64
N ARG A 49 -3.80 12.44 -3.95
CA ARG A 49 -3.51 11.48 -2.86
C ARG A 49 -3.94 10.04 -3.15
N LYS A 50 -4.09 9.68 -4.42
CA LYS A 50 -4.48 8.36 -4.89
C LYS A 50 -3.47 7.86 -5.90
N ILE A 51 -3.04 6.61 -5.74
CA ILE A 51 -2.12 5.95 -6.66
C ILE A 51 -2.78 4.69 -7.17
N HIS A 52 -2.94 4.59 -8.49
CA HIS A 52 -3.56 3.43 -9.13
C HIS A 52 -2.50 2.44 -9.59
N VAL A 53 -2.62 1.19 -9.14
CA VAL A 53 -1.73 0.08 -9.51
C VAL A 53 -2.54 -1.16 -9.91
N GLU A 54 -1.98 -1.99 -10.78
CA GLU A 54 -2.55 -3.31 -11.08
C GLU A 54 -2.15 -4.32 -10.02
N GLU A 55 -0.85 -4.40 -9.74
CA GLU A 55 -0.28 -5.36 -8.80
C GLU A 55 0.50 -4.64 -7.69
N LEU A 56 0.23 -5.01 -6.44
CA LEU A 56 0.91 -4.49 -5.26
C LEU A 56 1.51 -5.63 -4.44
N ALA A 57 2.81 -5.56 -4.17
CA ALA A 57 3.48 -6.43 -3.22
C ALA A 57 4.12 -5.61 -2.10
N VAL A 58 3.72 -5.85 -0.86
CA VAL A 58 4.23 -5.13 0.32
C VAL A 58 4.86 -6.10 1.30
N THR A 59 6.07 -5.79 1.74
CA THR A 59 6.70 -6.40 2.91
C THR A 59 7.00 -5.31 3.94
N GLN A 60 6.19 -5.25 4.99
CA GLN A 60 6.30 -4.27 6.08
C GLN A 60 6.51 -5.01 7.40
N ASN A 61 7.75 -5.05 7.89
CA ASN A 61 8.15 -5.70 9.14
C ASN A 61 8.44 -4.66 10.22
N GLY A 62 7.52 -4.41 11.14
CA GLY A 62 7.77 -3.47 12.23
C GLY A 62 6.50 -3.08 12.97
N LYS A 63 6.68 -2.40 14.11
CA LYS A 63 5.59 -1.89 14.96
C LYS A 63 5.08 -0.50 14.56
N ASP A 64 5.55 0.02 13.42
CA ASP A 64 5.13 1.34 12.93
C ASP A 64 3.60 1.46 12.92
N THR A 65 3.11 2.61 13.39
CA THR A 65 1.69 2.94 13.47
C THR A 65 1.11 3.36 12.14
N GLY A 66 1.96 3.60 11.15
CA GLY A 66 1.58 4.17 9.87
C GLY A 66 1.51 5.70 9.92
N PRO A 67 1.55 6.35 8.76
CA PRO A 67 1.49 7.80 8.65
C PRO A 67 0.05 8.32 8.82
N GLU A 68 -0.09 9.53 9.38
CA GLU A 68 -1.37 10.25 9.45
C GLU A 68 -1.68 10.87 8.09
N THR A 69 -2.14 10.05 7.13
CA THR A 69 -2.39 10.46 5.76
C THR A 69 -3.66 9.83 5.19
N GLU A 70 -4.37 10.60 4.39
CA GLU A 70 -5.52 10.13 3.60
C GLU A 70 -5.09 9.41 2.32
N THR A 71 -3.78 9.29 2.08
CA THR A 71 -3.26 8.72 0.84
C THR A 71 -3.69 7.25 0.69
N ARG A 72 -4.27 6.92 -0.46
CA ARG A 72 -4.74 5.58 -0.78
C ARG A 72 -4.01 5.01 -1.99
N ILE A 73 -3.69 3.72 -1.94
CA ILE A 73 -3.26 2.94 -3.09
C ILE A 73 -4.45 2.11 -3.58
N VAL A 74 -4.92 2.40 -4.79
CA VAL A 74 -6.00 1.67 -5.44
C VAL A 74 -5.38 0.50 -6.19
N VAL A 75 -5.71 -0.73 -5.80
CA VAL A 75 -5.18 -1.95 -6.41
C VAL A 75 -6.27 -2.62 -7.22
N SER A 76 -6.04 -2.88 -8.50
CA SER A 76 -7.08 -3.42 -9.38
C SER A 76 -7.02 -4.93 -9.59
N LYS A 77 -5.84 -5.56 -9.62
CA LYS A 77 -5.73 -6.99 -9.98
C LYS A 77 -5.25 -7.86 -8.85
N LYS A 78 -4.08 -7.57 -8.30
CA LYS A 78 -3.39 -8.48 -7.37
C LYS A 78 -2.74 -7.74 -6.24
N ILE A 79 -2.84 -8.33 -5.05
CA ILE A 79 -2.21 -7.82 -3.85
C ILE A 79 -1.57 -8.96 -3.05
N GLY A 80 -0.34 -8.73 -2.60
CA GLY A 80 0.35 -9.59 -1.66
C GLY A 80 0.92 -8.75 -0.52
N ILE A 81 0.52 -9.04 0.71
CA ILE A 81 1.00 -8.34 1.90
C ILE A 81 1.63 -9.37 2.83
N LYS A 82 2.83 -9.05 3.31
CA LYS A 82 3.52 -9.81 4.35
C LYS A 82 3.95 -8.88 5.48
N GLY A 83 3.62 -9.26 6.71
CA GLY A 83 4.03 -8.55 7.92
C GLY A 83 2.89 -7.76 8.56
N ASN A 84 3.08 -6.45 8.75
CA ASN A 84 2.19 -5.59 9.52
C ASN A 84 0.83 -5.39 8.82
N PRO A 85 -0.29 -5.83 9.42
CA PRO A 85 -1.61 -5.76 8.79
C PRO A 85 -2.14 -4.33 8.63
N ARG A 86 -1.59 -3.33 9.34
CA ARG A 86 -1.98 -1.90 9.20
C ARG A 86 -1.80 -1.36 7.78
N VAL A 87 -0.95 -2.00 6.97
CA VAL A 87 -0.81 -1.70 5.53
C VAL A 87 -2.18 -1.70 4.83
N LEU A 88 -3.09 -2.60 5.21
CA LEU A 88 -4.43 -2.71 4.62
C LEU A 88 -5.27 -1.44 4.78
N LEU A 89 -5.04 -0.66 5.84
CA LEU A 89 -5.81 0.57 6.09
C LEU A 89 -5.62 1.62 4.99
N PHE A 90 -4.55 1.54 4.21
CA PHE A 90 -4.19 2.51 3.16
C PHE A 90 -4.49 2.01 1.75
N ILE A 91 -5.21 0.89 1.63
CA ILE A 91 -5.43 0.21 0.36
C ILE A 91 -6.91 0.19 0.02
N GLU A 92 -7.22 0.63 -1.20
CA GLU A 92 -8.55 0.56 -1.78
C GLU A 92 -8.56 -0.55 -2.83
N LEU A 93 -9.47 -1.52 -2.68
CA LEU A 93 -9.55 -2.67 -3.57
C LEU A 93 -10.50 -2.36 -4.73
N GLY A 94 -10.00 -2.54 -5.95
CA GLY A 94 -10.78 -2.44 -7.16
C GLY A 94 -11.67 -3.67 -7.40
N PRO A 95 -12.65 -3.56 -8.32
CA PRO A 95 -13.64 -4.60 -8.56
C PRO A 95 -13.07 -5.89 -9.18
N GLU A 96 -11.85 -5.86 -9.72
CA GLU A 96 -11.19 -6.98 -10.39
C GLU A 96 -10.31 -7.83 -9.45
N ILE A 97 -10.33 -7.57 -8.14
CA ILE A 97 -9.55 -8.33 -7.15
C ILE A 97 -10.21 -9.71 -6.93
N SER A 98 -9.71 -10.74 -7.63
CA SER A 98 -10.19 -12.13 -7.51
C SER A 98 -9.34 -13.01 -6.60
N HIS A 99 -8.13 -12.56 -6.23
CA HIS A 99 -7.12 -13.37 -5.54
C HIS A 99 -6.79 -12.90 -4.11
N LEU A 100 -7.60 -11.99 -3.54
CA LEU A 100 -7.40 -11.56 -2.16
C LEU A 100 -7.78 -12.68 -1.19
N ASN A 101 -6.79 -13.26 -0.53
CA ASN A 101 -7.00 -14.26 0.50
C ASN A 101 -7.39 -13.59 1.83
N ILE A 102 -8.69 -13.40 2.03
CA ILE A 102 -9.24 -12.78 3.25
C ILE A 102 -8.90 -13.61 4.49
N ASP A 103 -8.88 -14.95 4.40
CA ASP A 103 -8.58 -15.83 5.53
C ASP A 103 -7.13 -15.70 6.01
N GLU A 104 -6.20 -15.51 5.07
CA GLU A 104 -4.79 -15.24 5.39
C GLU A 104 -4.61 -13.86 6.02
N ILE A 105 -5.34 -12.85 5.54
CA ILE A 105 -5.36 -11.52 6.15
C ILE A 105 -5.94 -11.57 7.57
N GLN A 106 -7.05 -12.28 7.76
CA GLN A 106 -7.66 -12.47 9.08
C GLN A 106 -6.67 -13.13 10.03
N ARG A 107 -5.98 -14.20 9.60
CA ARG A 107 -4.92 -14.85 10.40
C ARG A 107 -3.77 -13.90 10.76
N GLN A 108 -3.38 -12.98 9.87
CA GLN A 108 -2.34 -11.99 10.15
C GLN A 108 -2.81 -10.89 11.13
N CYS A 109 -4.10 -10.52 11.12
CA CYS A 109 -4.70 -9.56 12.04
C CYS A 109 -4.96 -10.16 13.43
N LEU A 110 -5.27 -11.45 13.49
CA LEU A 110 -5.49 -12.20 14.72
C LEU A 110 -4.13 -12.57 15.35
N SER A 111 -3.58 -11.66 16.16
CA SER A 111 -2.61 -12.05 17.21
C SER A 111 -3.33 -12.96 18.23
N PRO A 112 -2.61 -13.86 18.93
CA PRO A 112 -3.13 -15.15 19.41
C PRO A 112 -4.38 -14.95 20.25
N GLU A 113 -5.36 -15.86 20.07
CA GLU A 113 -6.60 -15.98 20.85
C GLU A 113 -6.61 -15.07 22.06
N ILE A 114 -7.35 -13.96 21.98
CA ILE A 114 -7.85 -13.35 23.21
C ILE A 114 -8.68 -14.47 23.84
N VAL A 115 -8.09 -15.22 24.77
CA VAL A 115 -8.80 -16.20 25.59
C VAL A 115 -9.77 -15.35 26.40
N ILE A 116 -10.96 -15.14 25.86
CA ILE A 116 -12.07 -14.54 26.59
C ILE A 116 -12.37 -15.56 27.68
N PRO A 117 -12.07 -15.28 28.96
CA PRO A 117 -12.47 -16.19 30.02
C PRO A 117 -14.00 -16.22 29.99
N ARG A 118 -14.58 -17.40 29.83
CA ARG A 118 -16.02 -17.57 30.08
C ARG A 118 -16.22 -17.25 31.56
N ILE A 119 -16.87 -16.11 31.83
CA ILE A 119 -17.39 -15.75 33.15
C ILE A 119 -18.66 -16.56 33.38
#